data_AF-A0A1Z2XQ54-F1
#
_entry.id   AF-A0A1Z2XQ54-F1
#
_cell.length_a   1.000
_cell.length_b   1.000
_cell.length_c   1.000
_cell.angle_alpha   90.00
_cell.angle_beta   90.00
_cell.angle_gamma   90.00
#
_symmetry.space_group_name_H-M   'P 1'
#
loop_
_entity.id
_entity.type
_entity.pdbx_description
1 polymer ?
#
loop_
_entity_poly.entity_id
_entity_poly.type
_entity_poly.pdbx_seq_one_letter_code
_entity_poly.pdbx_strand_id
1 'polypeptide(L)'
;MSVFKAELGATVVGAPTGQFTKFFCPRGMNTDIVLPNSQITVQVSGTWHEVEGLMEPVYDDEGKLYERENTVLPDVFVEQDIEDLRLGKDSLMEWVWRRGL
;
A
#
# COMPACT_ATOMS: atom_id res chain seq x y z
N MET A 1 -10.33 -3.91 2.07
CA MET A 1 -10.29 -2.67 2.90
C MET A 1 -8.91 -2.55 3.53
N SER A 2 -8.20 -1.42 3.42
CA SER A 2 -6.84 -1.30 4.01
C SER A 2 -6.90 -1.04 5.52
N VAL A 3 -5.89 -1.53 6.26
CA VAL A 3 -5.76 -1.36 7.72
C VAL A 3 -5.85 0.13 8.10
N PHE A 4 -5.12 1.00 7.40
CA PHE A 4 -5.13 2.44 7.68
C PHE A 4 -6.51 3.09 7.48
N LYS A 5 -7.29 2.65 6.49
CA LYS A 5 -8.64 3.17 6.27
C LYS A 5 -9.60 2.74 7.39
N ALA A 6 -9.49 1.48 7.81
CA ALA A 6 -10.36 0.90 8.84
C ALA A 6 -10.04 1.43 10.24
N GLU A 7 -8.75 1.54 10.60
CA GLU A 7 -8.33 1.84 11.96
C GLU A 7 -8.14 3.35 12.21
N LEU A 8 -7.72 4.12 11.20
CA LEU A 8 -7.41 5.54 11.36
C LEU A 8 -8.47 6.46 10.74
N GLY A 9 -9.50 5.91 10.09
CA GLY A 9 -10.46 6.70 9.31
C GLY A 9 -9.79 7.49 8.18
N ALA A 10 -8.64 7.03 7.71
CA ALA A 10 -7.83 7.74 6.73
C ALA A 10 -8.49 7.77 5.34
N THR A 11 -8.33 8.89 4.63
CA THR A 11 -8.68 8.98 3.20
C THR A 11 -7.54 8.43 2.37
N VAL A 12 -7.81 7.44 1.52
CA VAL A 12 -6.81 6.85 0.62
C VAL A 12 -6.77 7.64 -0.69
N VAL A 13 -5.62 8.19 -1.05
CA VAL A 13 -5.43 9.03 -2.25
C VAL A 13 -4.31 8.43 -3.08
N GLY A 14 -4.51 8.36 -4.40
CA GLY A 14 -3.48 7.86 -5.33
C GLY A 14 -4.08 7.05 -6.46
N ALA A 15 -3.28 6.14 -7.03
CA ALA A 15 -3.73 5.13 -7.98
C ALA A 15 -4.07 3.80 -7.26
N PRO A 16 -4.83 2.88 -7.90
CA PRO A 16 -4.99 1.53 -7.39
C PRO A 16 -3.64 0.89 -7.06
N THR A 17 -3.57 0.18 -5.94
CA THR A 17 -2.37 -0.62 -5.64
C THR A 17 -2.17 -1.69 -6.70
N GLY A 18 -0.97 -2.28 -6.73
CA GLY A 18 -0.76 -3.53 -7.45
C GLY A 18 -1.78 -4.61 -7.06
N GLN A 19 -1.99 -5.57 -7.94
CA GLN A 19 -2.78 -6.76 -7.66
C GLN A 19 -1.97 -7.71 -6.77
N PHE A 20 -2.57 -8.14 -5.67
CA PHE A 20 -1.97 -9.10 -4.76
C PHE A 20 -2.76 -10.40 -4.78
N THR A 21 -2.09 -11.51 -5.05
CA THR A 21 -2.68 -12.85 -4.94
C THR A 21 -2.42 -13.48 -3.57
N LYS A 22 -1.43 -12.96 -2.84
CA LYS A 22 -0.98 -13.44 -1.55
C LYS A 22 -0.53 -12.29 -0.69
N PHE A 23 -0.80 -12.38 0.61
CA PHE A 23 -0.30 -11.46 1.62
C PHE A 23 0.66 -12.19 2.53
N PHE A 24 1.74 -11.51 2.91
CA PHE A 24 2.73 -12.05 3.83
C PHE A 24 2.82 -11.16 5.05
N CYS A 25 2.84 -11.76 6.22
CA CYS A 25 3.15 -11.04 7.45
C CYS A 25 4.29 -11.73 8.21
N PRO A 26 5.05 -10.97 9.02
CA PRO A 26 6.12 -11.55 9.80
C PRO A 26 5.55 -12.58 10.78
N ARG A 27 6.14 -13.78 10.83
CA ARG A 27 5.75 -14.83 11.81
C ARG A 27 6.19 -14.48 13.24
N GLY A 28 6.96 -13.40 13.38
CA GLY A 28 7.45 -12.81 14.61
C GLY A 28 8.38 -11.64 14.27
N MET A 29 8.44 -10.64 15.14
CA MET A 29 9.47 -9.60 15.08
C MET A 29 10.73 -10.21 15.69
N ASN A 30 11.68 -10.61 14.84
CA ASN A 30 12.78 -11.49 15.26
C ASN A 30 14.02 -10.70 15.71
N THR A 31 14.17 -9.44 15.32
CA THR A 31 15.33 -8.63 15.69
C THR A 31 15.00 -7.15 15.66
N ASP A 32 15.24 -6.47 16.77
CA ASP A 32 15.18 -5.02 16.85
C ASP A 32 16.59 -4.46 16.63
N ILE A 33 16.76 -3.64 15.59
CA ILE A 33 17.99 -2.91 15.30
C ILE A 33 17.74 -1.45 15.62
N VAL A 34 18.41 -0.93 16.65
CA VAL A 34 18.39 0.50 16.93
C VAL A 34 19.43 1.17 16.02
N LEU A 35 18.98 2.02 15.10
CA LEU A 35 19.87 2.73 14.21
C LEU A 35 20.74 3.72 15.00
N PRO A 36 22.07 3.76 14.74
CA PRO A 36 22.94 4.71 15.40
C PRO A 36 22.44 6.14 15.23
N ASN A 37 22.47 6.92 16.31
CA ASN A 37 22.20 8.37 16.32
C ASN A 37 20.79 8.82 15.91
N SER A 38 19.80 7.93 15.77
CA SER A 38 18.43 8.32 15.35
C SER A 38 17.31 7.89 16.30
N GLN A 39 17.57 7.07 17.32
CA GLN A 39 16.54 6.45 18.19
C GLN A 39 15.46 5.67 17.42
N ILE A 40 15.65 5.46 16.11
CA ILE A 40 14.74 4.67 15.28
C ILE A 40 15.05 3.20 15.52
N THR A 41 14.04 2.45 15.95
CA THR A 41 14.09 0.99 16.03
C THR A 41 13.51 0.39 14.75
N VAL A 42 14.33 -0.37 14.03
CA VAL A 42 13.92 -1.15 12.87
C VAL A 42 13.70 -2.58 13.30
N GLN A 43 12.49 -3.10 13.09
CA GLN A 43 12.18 -4.51 13.36
C GLN A 43 12.36 -5.32 12.08
N VAL A 44 13.29 -6.27 12.11
CA VAL A 44 13.58 -7.15 10.97
C VAL A 44 13.02 -8.54 11.28
N SER A 45 12.17 -9.04 10.40
CA SER A 45 11.72 -10.42 10.43
C SER A 45 12.44 -11.23 9.36
N GLY A 46 13.16 -12.27 9.79
CA GLY A 46 13.76 -13.28 8.91
C GLY A 46 12.77 -14.35 8.46
N THR A 47 11.55 -14.38 8.99
CA THR A 47 10.55 -15.40 8.70
C THR A 47 9.20 -14.79 8.39
N TRP A 48 8.77 -14.96 7.15
CA TRP A 48 7.47 -14.50 6.65
C TRP A 48 6.54 -15.70 6.53
N HIS A 49 5.26 -15.50 6.78
CA HIS A 49 4.24 -16.49 6.47
C HIS A 49 3.14 -15.87 5.63
N GLU A 50 2.59 -16.70 4.74
CA GLU A 50 1.39 -16.35 4.00
C GLU A 50 0.24 -16.21 4.99
N VAL A 51 -0.48 -15.10 4.89
CA VAL A 51 -1.68 -14.85 5.68
C VAL A 51 -2.85 -15.41 4.89
N GLU A 52 -3.44 -16.49 5.40
CA GLU A 52 -4.62 -17.10 4.82
C GLU A 52 -5.87 -16.26 5.12
N GLY A 53 -6.78 -16.17 4.15
CA GLY A 53 -8.13 -15.61 4.35
C GLY A 53 -8.24 -14.08 4.36
N LEU A 54 -7.17 -13.33 4.07
CA LEU A 54 -7.27 -11.86 3.93
C LEU A 54 -8.03 -11.44 2.66
N MET A 55 -7.84 -12.17 1.57
CA MET A 55 -8.51 -11.93 0.29
C MET A 55 -8.33 -13.16 -0.61
N GLU A 56 -9.39 -13.62 -1.25
CA GLU A 56 -9.31 -14.70 -2.23
C GLU A 56 -9.16 -14.11 -3.64
N PRO A 57 -8.19 -14.58 -4.44
CA PRO A 57 -8.06 -14.13 -5.81
C PRO A 57 -9.23 -14.56 -6.68
N VAL A 58 -9.82 -13.59 -7.38
CA VAL A 58 -10.89 -13.83 -8.35
C VAL A 58 -10.26 -13.98 -9.74
N TYR A 59 -10.64 -15.03 -10.44
CA TYR A 59 -10.20 -15.31 -11.81
C TYR A 59 -11.38 -15.28 -12.77
N ASP A 60 -11.15 -14.90 -14.02
CA ASP A 60 -12.10 -15.04 -15.11
C ASP A 60 -12.16 -16.48 -15.65
N ASP A 61 -13.05 -16.70 -16.62
CA ASP A 61 -13.26 -18.00 -17.25
C ASP A 61 -12.01 -18.54 -18.00
N GLU A 62 -11.04 -17.66 -18.30
CA GLU A 62 -9.77 -17.99 -18.96
C GLU A 62 -8.65 -18.28 -17.94
N GLY A 63 -8.94 -18.17 -16.64
CA GLY A 63 -7.98 -18.35 -15.56
C GLY A 63 -7.05 -17.15 -15.35
N LYS A 64 -7.36 -16.00 -15.93
CA LYS A 64 -6.64 -14.74 -15.71
C LYS A 64 -7.23 -14.04 -14.49
N LEU A 65 -6.38 -13.39 -13.70
CA LEU A 65 -6.83 -12.63 -12.54
C LEU A 65 -7.78 -11.50 -13.00
N TYR A 66 -8.95 -11.41 -12.38
CA TYR A 66 -9.90 -10.36 -12.67
C TYR A 66 -9.30 -9.02 -12.25
N GLU A 67 -9.32 -8.04 -13.15
CA GLU A 67 -8.66 -6.77 -12.88
C GLU A 67 -9.33 -6.05 -11.71
N ARG A 68 -8.50 -5.56 -10.78
CA ARG A 68 -8.88 -4.69 -9.64
C ARG A 68 -9.62 -5.34 -8.48
N GLU A 69 -10.19 -6.53 -8.63
CA GLU A 69 -10.80 -7.29 -7.51
C GLU A 69 -9.78 -7.54 -6.39
N ASN A 70 -8.51 -7.68 -6.78
CA ASN A 70 -7.40 -7.94 -5.88
C ASN A 70 -6.56 -6.70 -5.52
N THR A 71 -7.13 -5.51 -5.66
CA THR A 71 -6.43 -4.23 -5.42
C THR A 71 -7.09 -3.43 -4.32
N VAL A 72 -6.31 -2.65 -3.57
CA VAL A 72 -6.88 -1.60 -2.73
C VAL A 72 -7.14 -0.39 -3.62
N LEU A 73 -8.42 -0.06 -3.79
CA LEU A 73 -8.84 1.13 -4.51
C LEU A 73 -8.72 2.38 -3.62
N PRO A 74 -8.25 3.50 -4.19
CA PRO A 74 -8.24 4.78 -3.50
C PRO A 74 -9.66 5.35 -3.37
N ASP A 75 -9.89 6.18 -2.35
CA ASP A 75 -11.10 7.01 -2.24
C ASP A 75 -11.07 8.15 -3.25
N VAL A 76 -9.87 8.67 -3.53
CA VAL A 76 -9.63 9.73 -4.51
C VAL A 76 -8.53 9.30 -5.46
N PHE A 77 -8.89 9.17 -6.74
CA PHE A 77 -7.93 8.83 -7.78
C PHE A 77 -7.08 10.05 -8.13
N VAL A 78 -5.78 9.93 -7.89
CA VAL A 78 -4.75 10.90 -8.31
C VAL A 78 -3.56 10.10 -8.83
N GLU A 79 -3.15 10.37 -10.05
CA GLU A 79 -2.01 9.71 -10.68
C GLU A 79 -0.97 10.76 -11.05
N GLN A 80 0.30 10.42 -10.86
CA GLN A 80 1.39 11.25 -11.32
C GLN A 80 1.57 11.04 -12.82
N ASP A 81 1.59 12.12 -13.58
CA ASP A 81 1.73 12.04 -15.03
C ASP A 81 3.12 12.47 -15.53
N ILE A 82 3.30 12.44 -16.85
CA ILE A 82 4.57 12.82 -17.47
C ILE A 82 4.89 14.31 -17.30
N GLU A 83 3.88 15.19 -17.17
CA GLU A 83 4.09 16.61 -16.96
C GLU A 83 4.53 16.90 -15.53
N ASP A 84 4.04 16.14 -14.55
CA ASP A 84 4.55 16.17 -13.18
C ASP A 84 6.05 15.88 -13.15
N LEU A 85 6.47 14.81 -13.81
CA LEU A 85 7.88 14.44 -13.91
C LEU A 85 8.71 15.52 -14.63
N ARG A 86 8.19 16.08 -15.72
CA ARG A 86 8.87 17.14 -16.49
C ARG A 86 9.06 18.42 -15.71
N LEU A 87 8.08 18.80 -14.88
CA LEU A 87 8.06 20.06 -14.15
C LEU A 87 8.60 19.94 -12.72
N GLY A 88 9.04 18.75 -12.30
CA GLY A 88 9.45 18.49 -10.92
C GLY A 88 8.30 18.69 -9.93
N LYS A 89 7.08 18.42 -10.38
CA LYS A 89 5.86 18.51 -9.58
C LYS A 89 5.42 17.13 -9.12
N ASP A 90 4.55 17.15 -8.12
CA ASP A 90 3.89 15.96 -7.62
C ASP A 90 2.41 16.31 -7.41
N SER A 91 1.57 15.87 -8.34
CA SER A 91 0.11 16.08 -8.28
C SER A 91 -0.53 15.48 -7.03
N LEU A 92 0.05 14.41 -6.47
CA LEU A 92 -0.41 13.83 -5.21
C LEU A 92 -0.15 14.81 -4.06
N MET A 93 1.07 15.34 -3.97
CA MET A 93 1.43 16.32 -2.94
C MET A 93 0.66 17.62 -3.08
N GLU A 94 0.44 18.10 -4.31
CA GLU A 94 -0.41 19.27 -4.58
C GLU A 94 -1.86 19.05 -4.11
N TRP A 95 -2.40 17.86 -4.33
CA TRP A 95 -3.74 17.52 -3.85
C TRP A 95 -3.81 17.55 -2.31
N VAL A 96 -2.83 16.93 -1.65
CA VAL A 96 -2.74 16.88 -0.19
C VAL A 96 -2.63 18.30 0.38
N TRP A 97 -1.73 19.11 -0.17
CA TRP A 97 -1.49 20.48 0.28
C TRP A 97 -2.73 21.36 0.18
N ARG A 98 -3.51 21.25 -0.90
CA ARG A 98 -4.73 22.05 -1.12
C ARG A 98 -5.88 21.68 -0.20
N ARG A 99 -5.88 20.47 0.36
CA ARG A 99 -6.98 19.95 1.18
C ARG A 99 -6.77 20.19 2.68
N GLY A 100 -5.58 20.62 3.10
CA GLY A 100 -5.32 21.05 4.48
C GLY A 100 -5.70 20.01 5.53
N LEU A 101 -5.29 18.75 5.31
CA LEU A 101 -5.31 17.72 6.36
C LEU A 101 -4.18 17.96 7.37
#